data_AF-A0ABD0BB36-F1
#
_entry.id   AF-A0ABD0BB36-F1
#
_cell.length_a   1.000
_cell.length_b   1.000
_cell.length_c   1.000
_cell.angle_alpha   90.00
_cell.angle_beta   90.00
_cell.angle_gamma   90.00
#
_symmetry.space_group_name_H-M   'P 1'
#
loop_
_entity.id
_entity.type
_entity.pdbx_description
1 polymer ?
#
loop_
_entity_poly.entity_id
_entity_poly.type
_entity_poly.pdbx_seq_one_letter_code
_entity_poly.pdbx_strand_id
1 'polypeptide(L)'
;MATRTNLVNLDAMLKRADFATENNDSTSFEKFNNIPARDLASGAPIAALLRKPDFQRETNHWTPEQVVSLLKCYINGDLIPSVILWKSPSYLFVIDGGHRLSVLRAWIEDDYGDGQISHKLFGHDISNERKKQQKKLGF
;
A
#
# COMPACT_ATOMS: atom_id res chain seq x y z
N MET A 1 19.51 25.67 -3.66
CA MET A 1 18.05 25.64 -3.42
C MET A 1 17.63 24.19 -3.30
N ALA A 2 17.27 23.72 -2.10
CA ALA A 2 16.79 22.35 -1.93
C ALA A 2 15.36 22.28 -2.48
N THR A 3 15.17 21.63 -3.61
CA THR A 3 13.85 21.28 -4.13
C THR A 3 13.17 20.39 -3.10
N ARG A 4 12.15 20.92 -2.42
CA ARG A 4 11.30 20.15 -1.51
C ARG A 4 10.63 19.04 -2.33
N THR A 5 10.99 17.79 -2.07
CA THR A 5 10.36 16.63 -2.70
C THR A 5 8.99 16.42 -2.06
N ASN A 6 7.93 16.76 -2.79
CA ASN A 6 6.55 16.47 -2.40
C ASN A 6 6.28 14.98 -2.60
N LEU A 7 6.52 14.18 -1.56
CA LEU A 7 6.34 12.74 -1.58
C LEU A 7 5.05 12.33 -0.88
N VAL A 8 4.42 11.28 -1.37
CA VAL A 8 3.21 10.67 -0.81
C VAL A 8 3.62 9.55 0.14
N ASN A 9 3.08 9.56 1.37
CA ASN A 9 3.30 8.48 2.33
C ASN A 9 2.14 7.49 2.30
N LEU A 10 2.39 6.29 1.78
CA LEU A 10 1.45 5.19 1.65
C LEU A 10 1.81 4.00 2.56
N ASP A 11 2.62 4.21 3.61
CA ASP A 11 3.05 3.10 4.49
C ASP A 11 1.86 2.48 5.25
N ALA A 12 0.78 3.24 5.43
CA ALA A 12 -0.45 2.76 6.03
C ALA A 12 -1.21 1.71 5.19
N MET A 13 -0.91 1.61 3.90
CA MET A 13 -1.62 0.70 2.99
C MET A 13 -1.22 -0.77 3.18
N LEU A 14 -0.07 -1.06 3.79
CA LEU A 14 0.33 -2.42 4.09
C LEU A 14 0.81 -2.51 5.53
N LYS A 15 0.12 -3.31 6.34
CA LYS A 15 0.52 -3.56 7.72
C LYS A 15 1.90 -4.21 7.75
N ARG A 16 2.72 -3.85 8.73
CA ARG A 16 4.02 -4.46 8.97
C ARG A 16 3.89 -5.68 9.88
N ALA A 17 4.74 -6.67 9.68
CA ALA A 17 4.90 -7.80 10.60
C ALA A 17 6.36 -8.28 10.57
N ASP A 18 6.82 -8.82 11.71
CA ASP A 18 8.07 -9.57 11.76
C ASP A 18 7.90 -10.86 10.96
N PHE A 19 8.90 -11.15 10.13
CA PHE A 19 8.97 -12.33 9.28
C PHE A 19 8.93 -13.64 10.07
N ALA A 20 9.43 -13.64 11.31
CA ALA A 20 9.41 -14.78 12.22
C ALA A 20 8.08 -14.94 12.99
N THR A 21 7.08 -14.08 12.73
CA THR A 21 5.78 -14.17 13.40
C THR A 21 5.04 -15.43 12.94
N GLU A 22 4.90 -16.39 13.84
CA GLU A 22 4.05 -17.57 13.67
C GLU A 22 2.77 -17.38 14.50
N ASN A 23 1.62 -17.27 13.83
CA ASN A 23 0.33 -17.45 14.46
C ASN A 23 -0.03 -18.94 14.46
N ASN A 24 -0.58 -19.42 15.57
CA ASN A 24 -1.06 -20.79 15.74
C ASN A 24 -2.19 -21.17 14.75
N ASP A 25 -2.88 -20.19 14.18
CA ASP A 25 -3.84 -20.41 13.12
C ASP A 25 -3.10 -20.50 11.79
N SER A 26 -2.70 -21.73 11.44
CA SER A 26 -2.18 -22.04 10.11
C SER A 26 -3.25 -21.71 9.07
N THR A 27 -2.99 -20.70 8.25
CA THR A 27 -3.95 -20.27 7.24
C THR A 27 -3.61 -20.93 5.91
N SER A 28 -4.42 -21.92 5.53
CA SER A 28 -4.25 -22.65 4.27
C SER A 28 -4.82 -21.83 3.11
N PHE A 29 -3.96 -21.03 2.47
CA PHE A 29 -4.31 -20.38 1.20
C PHE A 29 -3.77 -21.14 0.00
N GLU A 30 -4.63 -21.34 -1.00
CA GLU A 30 -4.23 -21.80 -2.31
C GLU A 30 -3.25 -20.83 -2.96
N LYS A 31 -2.31 -21.35 -3.76
CA LYS A 31 -1.43 -20.50 -4.56
C LYS A 31 -2.27 -19.84 -5.64
N PHE A 32 -2.21 -18.52 -5.71
CA PHE A 32 -2.85 -17.73 -6.76
C PHE A 32 -1.79 -16.98 -7.56
N ASN A 33 -2.09 -16.73 -8.83
CA ASN A 33 -1.19 -15.98 -9.72
C ASN A 33 -1.65 -14.53 -9.93
N ASN A 34 -2.90 -14.22 -9.58
CA ASN A 34 -3.50 -12.91 -9.78
C ASN A 34 -4.26 -12.47 -8.52
N ILE A 35 -4.18 -11.18 -8.19
CA ILE A 35 -4.97 -10.54 -7.14
C ILE A 35 -5.90 -9.53 -7.83
N PRO A 36 -7.22 -9.78 -7.87
CA PRO A 36 -8.20 -8.78 -8.28
C PRO A 36 -8.08 -7.52 -7.42
N ALA A 37 -8.15 -6.33 -8.01
CA ALA A 37 -8.07 -5.07 -7.26
C ALA A 37 -9.06 -5.02 -6.10
N ARG A 38 -10.31 -5.46 -6.30
CA ARG A 38 -11.35 -5.53 -5.25
C ARG A 38 -10.91 -6.29 -4.00
N ASP A 39 -10.02 -7.26 -4.13
CA ASP A 39 -9.57 -8.06 -3.00
C ASP A 39 -8.51 -7.31 -2.15
N LEU A 40 -8.02 -6.16 -2.62
CA LEU A 40 -7.17 -5.26 -1.81
C LEU A 40 -7.97 -4.36 -0.86
N ALA A 41 -9.30 -4.32 -0.99
CA ALA A 41 -10.17 -3.53 -0.12
C ALA A 41 -10.15 -4.04 1.34
N SER A 42 -10.33 -3.14 2.29
CA SER A 42 -10.43 -3.49 3.70
C SER A 42 -11.60 -4.44 3.95
N GLY A 43 -11.32 -5.52 4.69
CA GLY A 43 -12.27 -6.61 4.94
C GLY A 43 -12.17 -7.76 3.94
N ALA A 44 -11.53 -7.58 2.78
CA ALA A 44 -11.24 -8.70 1.89
C ALA A 44 -10.21 -9.66 2.51
N PRO A 45 -10.36 -10.99 2.32
CA PRO A 45 -9.48 -11.97 2.95
C PRO A 45 -7.99 -11.75 2.63
N ILE A 46 -7.65 -11.47 1.37
CA ILE A 46 -6.25 -11.27 0.96
C ILE A 46 -5.65 -9.98 1.56
N ALA A 47 -6.41 -8.88 1.59
CA ALA A 47 -5.96 -7.62 2.19
C ALA A 47 -5.65 -7.76 3.69
N ALA A 48 -6.39 -8.64 4.39
CA ALA A 48 -6.17 -8.91 5.80
C ALA A 48 -4.85 -9.66 6.07
N LEU A 49 -4.35 -10.41 5.09
CA LEU A 49 -3.17 -11.28 5.18
C LEU A 49 -1.89 -10.64 4.66
N LEU A 50 -2.04 -9.69 3.72
CA LEU A 50 -0.90 -9.00 3.13
C LEU A 50 -0.12 -8.24 4.22
N ARG A 51 1.17 -8.50 4.30
CA ARG A 51 2.09 -7.82 5.19
C ARG A 51 3.30 -7.32 4.44
N LYS A 52 3.89 -6.25 4.94
CA LYS A 52 5.22 -5.80 4.59
C LYS A 52 6.18 -6.30 5.68
N PRO A 53 7.35 -6.88 5.33
CA PRO A 53 8.37 -7.15 6.34
C PRO A 53 8.78 -5.85 7.03
N ASP A 54 8.96 -5.90 8.35
CA ASP A 54 9.35 -4.75 9.17
C ASP A 54 10.66 -4.10 8.73
N PHE A 55 11.63 -4.88 8.26
CA PHE A 55 12.92 -4.43 7.73
C PHE A 55 12.85 -3.78 6.34
N GLN A 56 11.69 -3.74 5.67
CA GLN A 56 11.56 -3.03 4.40
C GLN A 56 11.42 -1.51 4.59
N ARG A 57 12.01 -0.75 3.65
CA ARG A 57 11.92 0.72 3.59
C ARG A 57 10.47 1.19 3.53
N GLU A 58 10.17 2.34 4.12
CA GLU A 58 8.84 2.99 4.09
C GLU A 58 8.32 3.24 2.67
N THR A 59 6.99 3.22 2.53
CA THR A 59 6.31 3.51 1.27
C THR A 59 6.07 5.01 1.10
N ASN A 60 7.14 5.81 1.11
CA ASN A 60 7.07 7.28 1.05
C ASN A 60 7.98 7.89 -0.02
N HIS A 61 8.33 7.15 -1.09
CA HIS A 61 9.33 7.57 -2.07
C HIS A 61 8.75 8.06 -3.40
N TRP A 62 7.43 8.01 -3.58
CA TRP A 62 6.79 8.40 -4.84
C TRP A 62 6.15 9.78 -4.75
N THR A 63 6.25 10.55 -5.84
CA THR A 63 5.51 11.81 -5.98
C THR A 63 4.04 11.54 -6.35
N PRO A 64 3.13 12.50 -6.10
CA PRO A 64 1.74 12.44 -6.56
C PRO A 64 1.62 12.09 -8.06
N GLU A 65 2.49 12.66 -8.90
CA GLU A 65 2.47 12.44 -10.34
C GLU A 65 2.83 10.99 -10.71
N GLN A 66 3.77 10.37 -9.99
CA GLN A 66 4.11 8.96 -10.19
C GLN A 66 2.97 8.03 -9.78
N VAL A 67 2.26 8.36 -8.69
CA VAL A 67 1.06 7.63 -8.24
C VAL A 67 -0.03 7.69 -9.33
N VAL A 68 -0.34 8.90 -9.81
CA VAL A 68 -1.34 9.10 -10.87
C VAL A 68 -0.95 8.39 -12.17
N SER A 69 0.33 8.45 -12.54
CA SER A 69 0.86 7.76 -13.73
C SER A 69 0.62 6.25 -13.65
N LEU A 70 0.96 5.63 -12.51
CA LEU A 70 0.71 4.19 -12.31
C LEU A 70 -0.78 3.86 -12.42
N LEU A 71 -1.65 4.64 -11.77
CA LEU A 71 -3.10 4.40 -11.80
C LEU A 71 -3.66 4.53 -13.21
N LYS A 72 -3.22 5.52 -13.99
CA LYS A 72 -3.62 5.66 -15.40
C LYS A 72 -3.22 4.45 -16.23
N CYS A 73 -1.97 4.00 -16.13
CA CYS A 73 -1.52 2.80 -16.83
C CYS A 73 -2.32 1.55 -16.43
N TYR A 74 -2.68 1.43 -15.15
CA TYR A 74 -3.48 0.31 -14.65
C TYR A 74 -4.92 0.34 -15.21
N ILE A 75 -5.60 1.49 -15.12
CA ILE A 75 -6.99 1.65 -15.56
C ILE A 75 -7.12 1.48 -17.08
N ASN A 76 -6.15 1.98 -17.85
CA ASN A 76 -6.14 1.84 -19.31
C ASN A 76 -5.78 0.42 -19.78
N GLY A 77 -5.28 -0.44 -18.89
CA GLY A 77 -4.78 -1.77 -19.25
C GLY A 77 -3.39 -1.77 -19.90
N ASP A 78 -2.67 -0.64 -19.87
CA ASP A 78 -1.32 -0.50 -20.41
C ASP A 78 -0.28 -1.27 -19.57
N LEU A 79 -0.60 -1.54 -18.30
CA LEU A 79 0.29 -2.21 -17.36
C LEU A 79 -0.48 -3.08 -16.36
N ILE A 80 -0.04 -4.34 -16.21
CA ILE A 80 -0.44 -5.20 -15.10
C ILE A 80 0.71 -5.24 -14.07
N PRO A 81 0.58 -4.58 -12.90
CA PRO A 81 1.64 -4.56 -11.90
C PRO A 81 1.91 -5.95 -11.33
N SER A 82 3.14 -6.44 -11.49
CA SER A 82 3.58 -7.66 -10.83
C SER A 82 4.16 -7.35 -9.44
N VAL A 83 3.95 -8.26 -8.49
CA VAL A 83 4.51 -8.20 -7.13
C VAL A 83 5.15 -9.54 -6.78
N ILE A 84 6.16 -9.53 -5.92
CA ILE A 84 6.75 -10.78 -5.40
C ILE A 84 6.21 -10.99 -4.00
N LEU A 85 5.55 -12.12 -3.80
CA LEU A 85 5.02 -12.51 -2.51
C LEU A 85 5.79 -13.69 -1.93
N TRP A 86 5.98 -13.68 -0.62
CA TRP A 86 6.45 -14.83 0.14
C TRP A 86 5.37 -15.26 1.13
N LYS A 87 5.00 -16.54 1.09
CA LYS A 87 3.96 -17.10 1.95
C LYS A 87 4.61 -17.67 3.22
N SER A 88 4.22 -17.13 4.37
CA SER A 88 4.45 -17.76 5.67
C SER A 88 3.22 -18.58 6.09
N PRO A 89 3.28 -19.35 7.19
CA PRO A 89 2.10 -20.00 7.76
C PRO A 89 0.95 -19.04 8.12
N SER A 90 1.26 -17.75 8.34
CA SER A 90 0.34 -16.78 8.92
C SER A 90 0.03 -15.59 8.02
N TYR A 91 0.94 -15.20 7.12
CA TYR A 91 0.82 -14.00 6.31
C TYR A 91 1.35 -14.19 4.88
N LEU A 92 0.96 -13.25 4.01
CA LEU A 92 1.52 -13.10 2.68
C LEU A 92 2.40 -11.85 2.66
N PHE A 93 3.71 -12.04 2.70
CA PHE A 93 4.67 -10.95 2.73
C PHE A 93 4.94 -10.41 1.33
N VAL A 94 4.82 -9.11 1.16
CA VAL A 94 5.18 -8.41 -0.07
C VAL A 94 6.69 -8.14 -0.05
N ILE A 95 7.44 -8.93 -0.81
CA ILE A 95 8.91 -8.86 -0.86
C ILE A 95 9.38 -7.87 -1.92
N ASP A 96 8.63 -7.73 -3.02
CA ASP A 96 8.85 -6.70 -4.02
C ASP A 96 7.52 -6.13 -4.54
N GLY A 97 7.56 -4.87 -4.96
CA GLY A 97 6.39 -4.18 -5.49
C GLY A 97 5.45 -3.60 -4.44
N GLY A 98 5.89 -3.47 -3.19
CA GLY A 98 5.10 -2.85 -2.10
C GLY A 98 4.54 -1.46 -2.44
N HIS A 99 5.33 -0.60 -3.11
CA HIS A 99 4.84 0.72 -3.56
C HIS A 99 3.68 0.61 -4.56
N ARG A 100 3.79 -0.29 -5.55
CA ARG A 100 2.75 -0.50 -6.57
C ARG A 100 1.45 -0.99 -5.93
N LEU A 101 1.57 -1.96 -5.03
CA LEU A 101 0.43 -2.51 -4.30
C LEU A 101 -0.22 -1.47 -3.38
N SER A 102 0.59 -0.69 -2.67
CA SER A 102 0.12 0.42 -1.84
C SER A 102 -0.61 1.49 -2.65
N VAL A 103 -0.17 1.82 -3.87
CA VAL A 103 -0.89 2.76 -4.75
C VAL A 103 -2.26 2.22 -5.14
N LEU A 104 -2.35 0.96 -5.56
CA LEU A 104 -3.63 0.36 -5.92
C LEU A 104 -4.59 0.33 -4.73
N ARG A 105 -4.09 -0.02 -3.54
CA ARG A 105 -4.90 0.00 -2.33
C ARG A 105 -5.32 1.42 -1.93
N ALA A 106 -4.41 2.39 -2.00
CA ALA A 106 -4.71 3.80 -1.73
C ALA A 106 -5.84 4.32 -2.63
N TRP A 107 -5.86 3.90 -3.89
CA TRP A 107 -6.93 4.22 -4.82
C TRP A 107 -8.27 3.57 -4.44
N ILE A 108 -8.26 2.31 -4.00
CA ILE A 108 -9.48 1.60 -3.58
C ILE A 108 -10.07 2.17 -2.29
N GLU A 109 -9.20 2.55 -1.35
CA GLU A 109 -9.58 3.06 -0.02
C GLU A 109 -9.79 4.58 -0.01
N ASP A 110 -9.50 5.26 -1.12
CA ASP A 110 -9.41 6.72 -1.21
C ASP A 110 -8.53 7.33 -0.09
N ASP A 111 -7.37 6.71 0.15
CA ASP A 111 -6.45 7.10 1.22
C ASP A 111 -5.00 7.20 0.69
N TYR A 112 -4.62 8.42 0.33
CA TYR A 112 -3.28 8.75 -0.19
C TYR A 112 -2.34 9.29 0.90
N GLY A 113 -2.54 8.87 2.17
CA GLY A 113 -1.71 9.28 3.30
C GLY A 113 -2.39 10.20 4.31
N ASP A 114 -3.64 10.60 4.05
CA ASP A 114 -4.47 11.46 4.91
C ASP A 114 -5.91 10.97 5.08
N GLY A 115 -6.20 9.75 4.63
CA GLY A 115 -7.48 9.11 4.88
C GLY A 115 -7.55 8.46 6.26
N GLN A 116 -8.64 7.74 6.50
CA GLN A 116 -8.91 7.15 7.81
C GLN A 116 -7.89 6.06 8.19
N ILE A 117 -7.35 5.32 7.22
CA ILE A 117 -6.36 4.25 7.48
C ILE A 117 -5.03 4.88 7.86
N SER A 118 -4.60 5.90 7.13
CA SER A 118 -3.37 6.64 7.40
C SER A 118 -3.42 7.37 8.73
N HIS A 119 -4.54 8.03 9.07
CA HIS A 119 -4.72 8.66 10.37
C HIS A 119 -4.67 7.68 11.55
N LYS A 120 -5.20 6.47 11.38
CA LYS A 120 -5.10 5.42 12.41
C LYS A 120 -3.66 4.99 12.67
N LEU A 121 -2.80 4.99 11.65
CA LEU A 121 -1.40 4.60 11.79
C LEU A 121 -0.51 5.74 12.29
N PHE A 122 -0.65 6.94 11.73
CA PHE A 122 0.26 8.07 11.99
C PHE A 122 -0.24 9.03 13.09
N GLY A 123 -1.48 8.88 13.54
CA GLY A 123 -2.14 9.83 14.43
C GLY A 123 -2.69 11.07 13.71
N HIS A 124 -3.29 11.98 14.47
CA HIS A 124 -3.84 13.24 13.94
C HIS A 124 -2.79 14.30 13.59
N ASP A 125 -1.50 14.02 13.82
CA ASP A 125 -0.40 14.98 13.63
C ASP A 125 0.11 15.03 12.18
N ILE A 126 -0.83 14.99 11.22
CA ILE A 126 -0.51 15.33 9.83
C ILE A 126 -0.42 16.85 9.76
N SER A 127 0.82 17.36 9.80
CA SER A 127 1.13 18.78 9.67
C SER A 127 0.28 19.45 8.58
N ASN A 128 -0.27 20.63 8.89
CA ASN A 128 -1.18 21.40 8.03
C ASN A 128 -0.64 21.64 6.61
N GLU A 129 0.68 21.59 6.41
CA GLU A 129 1.30 21.70 5.07
C GLU A 129 1.02 20.47 4.18
N ARG A 130 0.92 19.25 4.72
CA ARG A 130 0.65 18.02 3.94
C ARG A 130 -0.79 17.96 3.45
N LYS A 131 -1.75 18.33 4.31
CA LYS A 131 -3.19 18.38 3.96
C LYS A 131 -3.49 19.28 2.76
N LYS A 132 -2.74 20.38 2.61
CA LYS A 132 -2.93 21.33 1.49
C LYS A 132 -2.44 20.78 0.14
N GLN A 133 -1.53 19.81 0.17
CA GLN A 133 -0.88 19.25 -1.03
C GLN A 133 -1.65 18.04 -1.59
N GLN A 134 -2.23 17.20 -0.73
CA GLN A 134 -3.03 16.03 -1.14
C GLN A 134 -4.41 16.39 -1.71
N LYS A 135 -4.99 17.53 -1.32
CA LYS A 135 -6.24 18.05 -1.92
C LYS A 135 -6.13 18.30 -3.45
N LYS A 136 -4.92 18.29 -4.01
CA LYS A 136 -4.63 18.43 -5.44
C LYS A 136 -4.74 17.11 -6.22
N LEU A 137 -4.84 15.98 -5.53
CA LEU A 137 -5.03 14.63 -6.09
C LEU A 137 -6.50 14.20 -6.19
N GLY A 138 -7.43 15.00 -5.66
CA GLY A 138 -8.86 14.79 -5.87
C GLY A 138 -9.20 15.05 -7.33
N PHE A 139 -9.65 14.01 -8.04
CA PHE A 139 -10.34 14.14 -9.32
C PHE A 139 -11.67 14.86 -9.13
#